data_AF-A0A940ZS52-F1
#
_entry.id   AF-A0A940ZS52-F1
#
_cell.length_a   1.000
_cell.length_b   1.000
_cell.length_c   1.000
_cell.angle_alpha   90.00
_cell.angle_beta   90.00
_cell.angle_gamma   90.00
#
_symmetry.space_group_name_H-M   'P 1'
#
loop_
_entity.id
_entity.type
_entity.pdbx_description
1 polymer ?
#
loop_
_entity_poly.entity_id
_entity_poly.type
_entity_poly.pdbx_seq_one_letter_code
_entity_poly.pdbx_strand_id
1 'polypeptide(L)'
;MARLKRSRFFSIRMSLKKNRTPSDDFQGISSEQMHRLLHFPFSSPDLITFSPNLTKTIKAPVMHLFNLLLTAIGEKGLKTTATGNLPVKFMRQAADEYFTEENKLPFEIRTETDFFDLHITRLVCGLAGLIRKYRGRFIMTTRLRKLLAEGGTAAVYTELFHTFLKEYNWAFRDGYPAFPIIQQSFAFSLYLFHRFGSEWNPPNFYTDCFIKAFPAILNEAASQLTYTAPENIVGSCYSLRCLEGFAVFFGLMDIEYEGTDTIDRKFKLKKTALLDEVVNFHF
;
A
#
# COMPACT_ATOMS: atom_id res chain seq x y z
N MET A 1 -2.87 -53.70 -1.27
CA MET A 1 -3.72 -52.48 -1.32
C MET A 1 -3.82 -51.66 -0.02
N ALA A 2 -3.87 -52.27 1.18
CA ALA A 2 -4.01 -51.52 2.45
C ALA A 2 -2.79 -50.67 2.87
N ARG A 3 -1.56 -51.10 2.53
CA ARG A 3 -0.29 -50.42 2.89
C ARG A 3 -0.08 -49.10 2.12
N LEU A 4 -0.46 -49.06 0.84
CA LEU A 4 -0.45 -47.85 -0.02
C LEU A 4 -1.50 -46.81 0.42
N LYS A 5 -2.70 -47.24 0.83
CA LYS A 5 -3.71 -46.35 1.40
C LYS A 5 -3.23 -45.74 2.72
N ARG A 6 -2.68 -46.53 3.66
CA ARG A 6 -2.12 -46.01 4.93
C ARG A 6 -0.97 -45.02 4.74
N SER A 7 -0.06 -45.27 3.80
CA SER A 7 1.04 -44.35 3.47
C SER A 7 0.52 -43.02 2.92
N ARG A 8 -0.46 -43.04 2.00
CA ARG A 8 -1.07 -41.82 1.45
C ARG A 8 -1.83 -41.02 2.51
N PHE A 9 -2.57 -41.69 3.40
CA PHE A 9 -3.25 -41.05 4.54
C PHE A 9 -2.25 -40.44 5.55
N PHE A 10 -1.13 -41.11 5.81
CA PHE A 10 -0.08 -40.59 6.68
C PHE A 10 0.60 -39.35 6.09
N SER A 11 0.92 -39.36 4.79
CA SER A 11 1.49 -38.19 4.09
C SER A 11 0.53 -37.01 4.04
N ILE A 12 -0.76 -37.24 3.78
CA ILE A 12 -1.79 -36.18 3.82
C ILE A 12 -1.89 -35.61 5.24
N ARG A 13 -1.91 -36.45 6.27
CA ARG A 13 -2.00 -36.00 7.67
C ARG A 13 -0.76 -35.24 8.13
N MET A 14 0.43 -35.64 7.68
CA MET A 14 1.69 -34.93 7.94
C MET A 14 1.76 -33.60 7.20
N SER A 15 1.28 -33.54 5.95
CA SER A 15 1.17 -32.29 5.17
C SER A 15 0.18 -31.32 5.81
N LEU A 16 -1.00 -31.78 6.22
CA LEU A 16 -2.00 -30.96 6.93
C LEU A 16 -1.48 -30.45 8.28
N LYS A 17 -0.73 -31.29 9.02
CA LYS A 17 -0.13 -30.89 10.31
C LYS A 17 0.95 -29.83 10.12
N LYS A 18 1.83 -29.99 9.12
CA LYS A 18 2.84 -28.97 8.77
C LYS A 18 2.19 -27.66 8.32
N ASN A 19 1.15 -27.71 7.49
CA ASN A 19 0.46 -26.52 6.99
C ASN A 19 -0.20 -25.68 8.10
N ARG A 20 -0.48 -26.28 9.26
CA ARG A 20 -1.14 -25.65 10.42
C ARG A 20 -0.19 -25.30 11.55
N THR A 21 1.09 -25.64 11.43
CA THR A 21 2.09 -25.31 12.45
C THR A 21 2.65 -23.91 12.16
N PRO A 22 2.76 -23.03 13.17
CA PRO A 22 3.51 -21.78 13.05
C PRO A 22 4.88 -21.96 12.41
N SER A 23 5.21 -21.12 11.43
CA SER A 23 6.52 -21.11 10.77
C SER A 23 7.32 -19.88 11.19
N ASP A 24 8.59 -20.05 11.54
CA ASP A 24 9.50 -18.94 11.81
C ASP A 24 9.74 -18.07 10.56
N ASP A 25 9.69 -18.69 9.38
CA ASP A 25 9.82 -17.98 8.09
C ASP A 25 8.66 -17.02 7.83
N PHE A 26 7.48 -17.33 8.38
CA PHE A 26 6.29 -16.48 8.28
C PHE A 26 6.04 -15.71 9.56
N GLN A 27 7.05 -15.57 10.42
CA GLN A 27 6.91 -14.88 11.69
C GLN A 27 5.73 -15.44 12.48
N GLY A 28 5.71 -16.75 12.76
CA GLY A 28 4.73 -17.37 13.65
C GLY A 28 3.35 -17.66 13.08
N ILE A 29 3.02 -17.26 11.83
CA ILE A 29 1.82 -17.78 11.15
C ILE A 29 2.13 -19.07 10.40
N SER A 30 1.12 -19.91 10.22
CA SER A 30 1.22 -21.18 9.50
C SER A 30 1.11 -20.97 7.98
N SER A 31 1.54 -21.97 7.18
CA SER A 31 1.41 -21.90 5.72
C SER A 31 -0.04 -21.78 5.25
N GLU A 32 -0.99 -22.38 5.97
CA GLU A 32 -2.44 -22.26 5.69
C GLU A 32 -2.91 -20.80 5.91
N GLN A 33 -2.48 -20.17 7.00
CA GLN A 33 -2.81 -18.76 7.28
C GLN A 33 -2.15 -17.83 6.24
N MET A 34 -0.87 -18.03 5.93
CA MET A 34 -0.16 -17.26 4.89
C MET A 34 -0.89 -17.35 3.54
N HIS A 35 -1.22 -18.55 3.08
CA HIS A 35 -1.96 -18.75 1.83
C HIS A 35 -3.29 -17.96 1.82
N ARG A 36 -4.02 -17.96 2.93
CA ARG A 36 -5.27 -17.20 3.06
C ARG A 36 -5.06 -15.69 3.08
N LEU A 37 -3.99 -15.20 3.71
CA LEU A 37 -3.64 -13.77 3.65
C LEU A 37 -3.26 -13.31 2.23
N LEU A 38 -2.59 -14.15 1.44
CA LEU A 38 -2.18 -13.82 0.07
C LEU A 38 -3.33 -13.81 -0.93
N HIS A 39 -4.28 -14.74 -0.79
CA HIS A 39 -5.30 -14.98 -1.81
C HIS A 39 -6.72 -14.57 -1.39
N PHE A 40 -7.01 -14.57 -0.09
CA PHE A 40 -8.34 -14.32 0.46
C PHE A 40 -8.33 -13.36 1.66
N PRO A 41 -7.58 -12.24 1.66
CA PRO A 41 -7.47 -11.36 2.82
C PRO A 41 -8.82 -10.74 3.20
N PHE A 42 -9.67 -10.40 2.23
CA PHE A 42 -11.01 -9.83 2.48
C PHE A 42 -12.09 -10.88 2.74
N SER A 43 -11.75 -12.17 2.67
CA SER A 43 -12.67 -13.30 2.86
C SER A 43 -12.18 -14.27 3.94
N SER A 44 -11.30 -13.80 4.82
CA SER A 44 -10.75 -14.56 5.95
C SER A 44 -10.96 -13.82 7.28
N PRO A 45 -12.23 -13.59 7.69
CA PRO A 45 -12.55 -12.78 8.88
C PRO A 45 -12.06 -13.39 10.20
N ASP A 46 -11.78 -14.70 10.23
CA ASP A 46 -11.15 -15.40 11.34
C ASP A 46 -9.63 -15.17 11.42
N LEU A 47 -9.02 -14.51 10.42
CA LEU A 47 -7.60 -14.18 10.41
C LEU A 47 -7.37 -12.67 10.44
N ILE A 48 -8.09 -11.95 9.60
CA ILE A 48 -7.93 -10.51 9.38
C ILE A 48 -9.29 -9.88 9.06
N THR A 49 -9.59 -8.76 9.73
CA THR A 49 -10.78 -7.95 9.44
C THR A 49 -10.39 -6.50 9.21
N PHE A 50 -11.05 -5.87 8.24
CA PHE A 50 -10.88 -4.45 7.94
C PHE A 50 -12.08 -3.68 8.48
N SER A 51 -11.84 -2.69 9.35
CA SER A 51 -12.93 -1.99 10.03
C SER A 51 -13.62 -1.01 9.06
N PRO A 52 -14.95 -1.08 8.93
CA PRO A 52 -15.69 -0.13 8.10
C PRO A 52 -15.91 1.22 8.81
N ASN A 53 -15.82 1.24 10.15
CA ASN A 53 -16.11 2.41 10.97
C ASN A 53 -14.85 2.87 11.69
N LEU A 54 -14.12 3.78 11.05
CA LEU A 54 -12.94 4.43 11.66
C LEU A 54 -13.43 5.53 12.60
N THR A 55 -12.95 5.52 13.84
CA THR A 55 -13.42 6.42 14.89
C THR A 55 -12.44 7.54 15.18
N LYS A 56 -11.14 7.32 14.98
CA LYS A 56 -10.12 8.35 15.10
C LYS A 56 -10.07 9.24 13.87
N THR A 57 -9.56 10.45 14.07
CA THR A 57 -9.20 11.36 12.99
C THR A 57 -8.19 10.70 12.05
N ILE A 58 -8.58 10.57 10.78
CA ILE A 58 -7.74 9.97 9.75
C ILE A 58 -6.70 11.01 9.30
N LYS A 59 -5.48 10.85 9.81
CA LYS A 59 -4.32 11.60 9.37
C LYS A 59 -3.53 10.74 8.39
N ALA A 60 -3.82 10.88 7.11
CA ALA A 60 -3.15 10.12 6.05
C ALA A 60 -2.83 11.05 4.87
N PRO A 61 -1.62 10.99 4.30
CA PRO A 61 -1.23 11.76 3.12
C PRO A 61 -2.23 11.67 1.96
N VAL A 62 -2.71 10.45 1.66
CA VAL A 62 -3.72 10.22 0.62
C VAL A 62 -5.03 10.99 0.86
N MET A 63 -5.45 11.15 2.13
CA MET A 63 -6.67 11.89 2.47
C MET A 63 -6.48 13.40 2.39
N HIS A 64 -5.28 13.89 2.73
CA HIS A 64 -4.95 15.29 2.54
C HIS A 64 -5.00 15.66 1.06
N LEU A 65 -4.32 14.90 0.20
CA LEU A 65 -4.33 15.10 -1.26
C LEU A 65 -5.73 14.93 -1.86
N PHE A 66 -6.52 13.98 -1.36
CA PHE A 66 -7.92 13.80 -1.74
C PHE A 66 -8.73 15.07 -1.47
N ASN A 67 -8.57 15.68 -0.29
CA ASN A 67 -9.29 16.89 0.08
C ASN A 67 -8.86 18.10 -0.77
N LEU A 68 -7.57 18.25 -1.07
CA LEU A 68 -7.07 19.26 -2.02
C LEU A 68 -7.71 19.08 -3.40
N LEU A 69 -7.77 17.84 -3.89
CA LEU A 69 -8.36 17.50 -5.17
C LEU A 69 -9.87 17.81 -5.19
N LEU A 70 -10.62 17.44 -4.15
CA LEU A 70 -12.06 17.73 -4.04
C LEU A 70 -12.33 19.23 -4.01
N THR A 71 -11.53 19.98 -3.27
CA THR A 71 -11.63 21.43 -3.17
C THR A 71 -11.41 22.08 -4.53
N ALA A 72 -10.39 21.63 -5.27
CA ALA A 72 -10.12 22.13 -6.62
C ALA A 72 -11.17 21.71 -7.66
N ILE A 73 -11.80 20.54 -7.49
CA ILE A 73 -12.93 20.11 -8.33
C ILE A 73 -14.16 20.98 -8.07
N GLY A 74 -14.56 21.13 -6.80
CA GLY A 74 -15.73 21.91 -6.39
C GLY A 74 -17.01 21.58 -7.18
N GLU A 75 -17.96 22.52 -7.22
CA GLU A 75 -19.21 22.34 -7.97
C GLU A 75 -19.03 22.45 -9.50
N LYS A 76 -18.11 23.32 -9.93
CA LYS A 76 -17.90 23.65 -11.35
C LYS A 76 -17.01 22.64 -12.08
N GLY A 77 -16.40 21.69 -11.37
CA GLY A 77 -15.42 20.75 -11.89
C GLY A 77 -14.05 21.39 -12.16
N LEU A 78 -12.99 20.60 -12.05
CA LEU A 78 -11.62 21.01 -12.35
C LEU A 78 -11.33 20.78 -13.84
N LYS A 79 -11.01 21.85 -14.59
CA LYS A 79 -10.62 21.72 -16.01
C LYS A 79 -9.38 20.83 -16.14
N THR A 80 -9.37 19.93 -17.11
CA THR A 80 -8.18 19.12 -17.43
C THR A 80 -7.28 19.82 -18.43
N THR A 81 -6.03 19.37 -18.53
CA THR A 81 -5.20 19.69 -19.72
C THR A 81 -5.80 19.07 -20.98
N ALA A 82 -5.23 19.39 -22.14
CA ALA A 82 -5.62 18.79 -23.42
C ALA A 82 -5.48 17.26 -23.43
N THR A 83 -4.49 16.73 -22.71
CA THR A 83 -4.26 15.28 -22.55
C THR A 83 -5.08 14.65 -21.41
N GLY A 84 -5.94 15.43 -20.76
CA GLY A 84 -6.79 14.96 -19.68
C GLY A 84 -6.11 14.86 -18.31
N ASN A 85 -4.96 15.52 -18.11
CA ASN A 85 -4.23 15.54 -16.84
C ASN A 85 -4.67 16.71 -15.94
N LEU A 86 -4.20 16.71 -14.69
CA LEU A 86 -4.35 17.83 -13.75
C LEU A 86 -3.61 19.08 -14.27
N PRO A 87 -4.20 20.29 -14.15
CA PRO A 87 -3.51 21.53 -14.53
C PRO A 87 -2.31 21.82 -13.64
N VAL A 88 -1.20 22.24 -14.24
CA VAL A 88 0.05 22.62 -13.53
C VAL A 88 -0.19 23.67 -12.45
N LYS A 89 -1.08 24.65 -12.70
CA LYS A 89 -1.44 25.66 -11.71
C LYS A 89 -1.99 25.05 -10.42
N PHE A 90 -2.92 24.09 -10.54
CA PHE A 90 -3.47 23.40 -9.38
C PHE A 90 -2.39 22.56 -8.68
N MET A 91 -1.57 21.84 -9.45
CA MET A 91 -0.55 20.96 -8.86
C MET A 91 0.50 21.73 -8.07
N ARG A 92 0.92 22.92 -8.54
CA ARG A 92 1.83 23.79 -7.79
C ARG A 92 1.21 24.28 -6.49
N GLN A 93 -0.05 24.74 -6.55
CA GLN A 93 -0.77 25.15 -5.34
C GLN A 93 -0.92 23.98 -4.34
N ALA A 94 -1.24 22.78 -4.83
CA ALA A 94 -1.35 21.61 -3.98
C ALA A 94 0.01 21.19 -3.39
N ALA A 95 1.10 21.37 -4.13
CA ALA A 95 2.45 21.08 -3.66
C ALA A 95 2.91 22.06 -2.58
N ASP A 96 2.56 23.35 -2.71
CA ASP A 96 2.86 24.37 -1.70
C ASP A 96 2.13 24.08 -0.36
N GLU A 97 1.00 23.38 -0.39
CA GLU A 97 0.25 22.98 0.82
C GLU A 97 0.69 21.61 1.37
N TYR A 98 1.04 20.66 0.49
CA TYR A 98 1.37 19.30 0.86
C TYR A 98 2.82 19.11 1.35
N PHE A 99 3.78 19.76 0.68
CA PHE A 99 5.19 19.61 1.02
C PHE A 99 5.60 20.66 2.04
N THR A 100 6.36 20.22 3.04
CA THR A 100 7.13 21.07 3.95
C THR A 100 8.52 21.32 3.37
N GLU A 101 9.30 22.21 3.99
CA GLU A 101 10.68 22.46 3.56
C GLU A 101 11.57 21.21 3.70
N GLU A 102 11.22 20.25 4.57
CA GLU A 102 11.98 19.02 4.80
C GLU A 102 11.77 17.94 3.72
N ASN A 103 10.60 17.94 3.07
CA ASN A 103 10.22 16.95 2.06
C ASN A 103 9.89 17.56 0.68
N LYS A 104 10.31 18.80 0.45
CA LYS A 104 10.13 19.53 -0.81
C LYS A 104 10.77 18.81 -1.99
N LEU A 105 10.07 18.81 -3.12
CA LEU A 105 10.63 18.28 -4.36
C LEU A 105 11.84 19.11 -4.80
N PRO A 106 12.95 18.48 -5.22
CA PRO A 106 14.17 19.19 -5.65
C PRO A 106 14.05 19.80 -7.05
N PHE A 107 12.86 19.73 -7.67
CA PHE A 107 12.59 20.20 -9.02
C PHE A 107 11.20 20.86 -9.11
N GLU A 108 11.04 21.66 -10.17
CA GLU A 108 9.78 22.32 -10.47
C GLU A 108 8.76 21.34 -11.07
N ILE A 109 7.51 21.39 -10.59
CA ILE A 109 6.41 20.60 -11.14
C ILE A 109 5.98 21.16 -12.51
N ARG A 110 6.10 20.33 -13.55
CA ARG A 110 5.76 20.64 -14.95
C ARG A 110 4.70 19.71 -15.52
N THR A 111 4.67 18.46 -15.07
CA THR A 111 3.70 17.44 -15.47
C THR A 111 3.01 16.82 -14.27
N GLU A 112 1.89 16.14 -14.49
CA GLU A 112 1.16 15.47 -13.40
C GLU A 112 1.98 14.39 -12.72
N THR A 113 2.86 13.74 -13.47
CA THR A 113 3.67 12.66 -12.93
C THR A 113 4.91 13.14 -12.18
N ASP A 114 5.17 14.45 -12.20
CA ASP A 114 6.20 15.07 -11.35
C ASP A 114 5.71 15.16 -9.88
N PHE A 115 4.39 15.12 -9.65
CA PHE A 115 3.78 15.05 -8.32
C PHE A 115 3.09 13.70 -8.14
N PHE A 116 3.92 12.68 -7.90
CA PHE A 116 3.49 11.28 -7.97
C PHE A 116 2.38 10.91 -6.98
N ASP A 117 2.46 11.37 -5.73
CA ASP A 117 1.42 11.11 -4.72
C ASP A 117 0.04 11.65 -5.12
N LEU A 118 0.00 12.86 -5.70
CA LEU A 118 -1.24 13.46 -6.19
C LEU A 118 -1.75 12.72 -7.45
N HIS A 119 -0.83 12.29 -8.31
CA HIS A 119 -1.14 11.46 -9.47
C HIS A 119 -1.81 10.13 -9.06
N ILE A 120 -1.21 9.40 -8.10
CA ILE A 120 -1.75 8.17 -7.52
C ILE A 120 -3.13 8.45 -6.92
N THR A 121 -3.24 9.46 -6.07
CA THR A 121 -4.51 9.83 -5.42
C THR A 121 -5.62 10.00 -6.46
N ARG A 122 -5.35 10.76 -7.54
CA ARG A 122 -6.33 10.96 -8.61
C ARG A 122 -6.66 9.66 -9.35
N LEU A 123 -5.68 8.81 -9.64
CA LEU A 123 -5.92 7.52 -10.28
C LEU A 123 -6.81 6.62 -9.43
N VAL A 124 -6.49 6.47 -8.14
CA VAL A 124 -7.28 5.67 -7.20
C VAL A 124 -8.70 6.22 -7.05
N CYS A 125 -8.87 7.54 -6.96
CA CYS A 125 -10.21 8.16 -6.96
C CYS A 125 -11.02 7.84 -8.23
N GLY A 126 -10.34 7.75 -9.37
CA GLY A 126 -10.96 7.39 -10.65
C GLY A 126 -11.36 5.92 -10.69
N LEU A 127 -10.47 5.02 -10.26
CA LEU A 127 -10.73 3.58 -10.16
C LEU A 127 -11.91 3.28 -9.21
N ALA A 128 -11.92 3.94 -8.04
CA ALA A 128 -13.00 3.87 -7.06
C ALA A 128 -14.35 4.47 -7.55
N GLY A 129 -14.36 5.09 -8.73
CA GLY A 129 -15.54 5.77 -9.28
C GLY A 129 -15.99 6.98 -8.47
N LEU A 130 -15.10 7.59 -7.68
CA LEU A 130 -15.40 8.78 -6.85
C LEU A 130 -15.33 10.07 -7.67
N ILE A 131 -14.42 10.10 -8.64
CA ILE A 131 -14.32 11.18 -9.62
C ILE A 131 -14.35 10.59 -11.04
N ARG A 132 -14.74 11.41 -12.01
CA ARG A 132 -14.64 11.03 -13.43
C ARG A 132 -14.28 12.21 -14.31
N LYS A 133 -13.73 11.93 -15.48
CA LYS A 133 -13.57 12.92 -16.56
C LYS A 133 -14.90 13.06 -17.29
N TYR A 134 -15.37 14.30 -17.48
CA TYR A 134 -16.56 14.63 -18.25
C TYR A 134 -16.36 15.96 -18.96
N ARG A 135 -16.48 15.98 -20.28
CA ARG A 135 -16.34 17.18 -21.14
C ARG A 135 -15.10 18.03 -20.79
N GLY A 136 -13.93 17.39 -20.66
CA GLY A 136 -12.65 18.07 -20.36
C GLY A 136 -12.53 18.59 -18.92
N ARG A 137 -13.29 18.04 -17.98
CA ARG A 137 -13.23 18.37 -16.54
C ARG A 137 -13.24 17.13 -15.69
N PHE A 138 -12.54 17.14 -14.56
CA PHE A 138 -12.81 16.24 -13.45
C PHE A 138 -14.04 16.73 -12.69
N ILE A 139 -14.96 15.82 -12.41
CA ILE A 139 -16.17 16.08 -11.63
C ILE A 139 -16.36 15.00 -10.55
N MET A 140 -16.94 15.40 -9.43
CA MET A 140 -17.41 14.45 -8.40
C MET A 140 -18.58 13.62 -8.92
N THR A 141 -18.56 12.32 -8.65
CA THR A 141 -19.68 11.43 -9.00
C THR A 141 -20.78 11.49 -7.94
N THR A 142 -21.99 11.04 -8.30
CA THR A 142 -23.07 10.86 -7.32
C THR A 142 -22.69 9.84 -6.25
N ARG A 143 -21.88 8.82 -6.61
CA ARG A 143 -21.32 7.83 -5.67
C ARG A 143 -20.52 8.52 -4.56
N LEU A 144 -19.59 9.41 -4.92
CA LEU A 144 -18.81 10.14 -3.91
C LEU A 144 -19.68 11.00 -3.00
N ARG A 145 -20.67 11.72 -3.55
CA ARG A 145 -21.58 12.54 -2.73
C ARG A 145 -22.38 11.69 -1.75
N LYS A 146 -22.88 10.54 -2.19
CA LYS A 146 -23.60 9.59 -1.34
C LYS A 146 -22.69 9.01 -0.25
N LEU A 147 -21.47 8.61 -0.62
CA LEU A 147 -20.48 8.05 0.30
C LEU A 147 -20.12 9.04 1.43
N LEU A 148 -19.90 10.32 1.07
CA LEU A 148 -19.65 11.39 2.03
C LEU A 148 -20.87 11.65 2.93
N ALA A 149 -22.08 11.63 2.38
CA ALA A 149 -23.31 11.89 3.15
C ALA A 149 -23.64 10.77 4.15
N GLU A 150 -23.35 9.50 3.80
CA GLU A 150 -23.70 8.34 4.62
C GLU A 150 -22.62 7.95 5.63
N GLY A 151 -21.34 8.08 5.25
CA GLY A 151 -20.21 7.57 6.05
C GLY A 151 -19.03 8.53 6.18
N GLY A 152 -19.17 9.77 5.69
CA GLY A 152 -18.16 10.82 5.85
C GLY A 152 -16.80 10.48 5.25
N THR A 153 -15.75 11.06 5.82
CA THR A 153 -14.36 10.86 5.39
C THR A 153 -13.84 9.45 5.69
N ALA A 154 -14.37 8.79 6.72
CA ALA A 154 -14.02 7.41 7.05
C ALA A 154 -14.40 6.44 5.94
N ALA A 155 -15.62 6.52 5.43
CA ALA A 155 -16.06 5.68 4.32
C ALA A 155 -15.27 5.94 3.02
N VAL A 156 -14.88 7.20 2.77
CA VAL A 156 -13.99 7.54 1.65
C VAL A 156 -12.61 6.92 1.82
N TYR A 157 -12.00 7.02 2.99
CA TYR A 157 -10.69 6.40 3.25
C TYR A 157 -10.74 4.89 3.01
N THR A 158 -11.75 4.20 3.56
CA THR A 158 -11.91 2.75 3.39
C THR A 158 -12.07 2.37 1.92
N GLU A 159 -12.83 3.16 1.15
CA GLU A 159 -12.99 2.94 -0.29
C GLU A 159 -11.66 3.13 -1.05
N LEU A 160 -10.91 4.21 -0.77
CA LEU A 160 -9.61 4.46 -1.39
C LEU A 160 -8.60 3.37 -1.01
N PHE A 161 -8.58 2.95 0.26
CA PHE A 161 -7.71 1.90 0.77
C PHE A 161 -7.96 0.58 0.03
N HIS A 162 -9.22 0.13 -0.04
CA HIS A 162 -9.56 -1.09 -0.77
C HIS A 162 -9.25 -1.02 -2.26
N THR A 163 -9.54 0.13 -2.88
CA THR A 163 -9.26 0.34 -4.33
C THR A 163 -7.76 0.29 -4.60
N PHE A 164 -6.95 0.92 -3.75
CA PHE A 164 -5.49 0.92 -3.90
C PHE A 164 -4.88 -0.47 -3.74
N LEU A 165 -5.40 -1.28 -2.81
CA LEU A 165 -4.92 -2.64 -2.60
C LEU A 165 -5.29 -3.58 -3.78
N LYS A 166 -6.49 -3.42 -4.36
CA LYS A 166 -7.06 -4.38 -5.33
C LYS A 166 -6.91 -3.99 -6.79
N GLU A 167 -7.04 -2.70 -7.10
CA GLU A 167 -7.21 -2.23 -8.48
C GLU A 167 -6.03 -1.40 -8.98
N TYR A 168 -5.37 -0.66 -8.09
CA TYR A 168 -4.18 0.10 -8.47
C TYR A 168 -2.96 -0.83 -8.60
N ASN A 169 -2.19 -0.68 -9.68
CA ASN A 169 -0.95 -1.43 -9.88
C ASN A 169 0.22 -0.72 -9.19
N TRP A 170 0.78 -1.34 -8.14
CA TRP A 170 1.88 -0.74 -7.37
C TRP A 170 3.18 -0.61 -8.16
N ALA A 171 3.34 -1.39 -9.24
CA ALA A 171 4.50 -1.31 -10.14
C ALA A 171 4.39 -0.17 -11.17
N PHE A 172 3.33 0.63 -11.12
CA PHE A 172 3.11 1.66 -12.12
C PHE A 172 4.19 2.74 -12.05
N ARG A 173 5.05 2.79 -13.09
CA ARG A 173 6.02 3.86 -13.35
C ARG A 173 7.10 4.07 -12.29
N ASP A 174 7.44 3.04 -11.52
CA ASP A 174 8.54 3.12 -10.53
C ASP A 174 9.90 2.65 -11.05
N GLY A 175 9.95 2.06 -12.25
CA GLY A 175 11.19 1.61 -12.89
C GLY A 175 11.71 0.25 -12.40
N TYR A 176 11.05 -0.40 -11.45
CA TYR A 176 11.41 -1.73 -10.97
C TYR A 176 10.74 -2.83 -11.80
N PRO A 177 11.27 -4.06 -11.75
CA PRO A 177 10.53 -5.27 -12.13
C PRO A 177 9.13 -5.34 -11.53
N ALA A 178 8.22 -6.07 -12.19
CA ALA A 178 6.83 -6.15 -11.77
C ALA A 178 6.62 -6.70 -10.35
N PHE A 179 7.44 -7.67 -9.91
CA PHE A 179 7.35 -8.35 -8.60
C PHE A 179 5.94 -8.40 -7.98
N PRO A 180 4.99 -9.14 -8.60
CA PRO A 180 3.58 -9.14 -8.17
C PRO A 180 3.39 -9.53 -6.70
N ILE A 181 4.29 -10.37 -6.17
CA ILE A 181 4.25 -10.84 -4.80
C ILE A 181 4.30 -9.70 -3.77
N ILE A 182 4.96 -8.56 -4.07
CA ILE A 182 5.04 -7.41 -3.14
C ILE A 182 3.65 -6.85 -2.84
N GLN A 183 2.82 -6.64 -3.88
CA GLN A 183 1.44 -6.18 -3.69
C GLN A 183 0.55 -7.32 -3.19
N GLN A 184 0.71 -8.53 -3.71
CA GLN A 184 -0.08 -9.69 -3.29
C GLN A 184 0.06 -9.99 -1.79
N SER A 185 1.24 -9.73 -1.22
CA SER A 185 1.52 -9.94 0.19
C SER A 185 1.14 -8.78 1.10
N PHE A 186 0.36 -7.79 0.65
CA PHE A 186 0.05 -6.60 1.47
C PHE A 186 -0.49 -6.96 2.86
N ALA A 187 -1.31 -8.02 2.97
CA ALA A 187 -1.89 -8.46 4.24
C ALA A 187 -0.84 -9.06 5.19
N PHE A 188 0.20 -9.70 4.65
CA PHE A 188 1.35 -10.13 5.44
C PHE A 188 2.20 -8.93 5.87
N SER A 189 2.40 -7.93 5.02
CA SER A 189 3.08 -6.69 5.39
C SER A 189 2.35 -5.94 6.51
N LEU A 190 1.01 -5.85 6.43
CA LEU A 190 0.17 -5.33 7.52
C LEU A 190 0.35 -6.13 8.82
N TYR A 191 0.49 -7.45 8.74
CA TYR A 191 0.76 -8.30 9.90
C TYR A 191 2.12 -7.98 10.52
N LEU A 192 3.17 -7.79 9.71
CA LEU A 192 4.49 -7.37 10.20
C LEU A 192 4.41 -6.00 10.90
N PHE A 193 3.70 -5.03 10.32
CA PHE A 193 3.51 -3.71 10.94
C PHE A 193 2.73 -3.79 12.25
N HIS A 194 1.68 -4.61 12.30
CA HIS A 194 0.90 -4.81 13.51
C HIS A 194 1.76 -5.41 14.64
N ARG A 195 2.58 -6.41 14.30
CA ARG A 195 3.39 -7.17 15.27
C ARG A 195 4.62 -6.42 15.75
N PHE A 196 5.33 -5.74 14.86
CA PHE A 196 6.66 -5.16 15.17
C PHE A 196 6.66 -3.63 15.14
N GLY A 197 5.64 -2.99 14.58
CA GLY A 197 5.62 -1.54 14.38
C GLY A 197 5.40 -0.69 15.63
N SER A 198 5.18 -1.30 16.81
CA SER A 198 5.08 -0.53 18.07
C SER A 198 6.38 0.21 18.41
N GLU A 199 7.51 -0.28 17.89
CA GLU A 199 8.82 0.36 17.99
C GLU A 199 9.28 0.90 16.63
N TRP A 200 10.22 1.85 16.67
CA TRP A 200 10.85 2.36 15.47
C TRP A 200 11.77 1.28 14.88
N ASN A 201 11.51 0.89 13.64
CA ASN A 201 12.29 -0.12 12.94
C ASN A 201 12.80 0.40 11.59
N PRO A 202 14.04 0.06 11.17
CA PRO A 202 14.54 0.42 9.85
C PRO A 202 13.82 -0.37 8.74
N PRO A 203 13.80 0.13 7.49
CA PRO A 203 13.16 -0.56 6.37
C PRO A 203 13.69 -1.98 6.15
N ASN A 204 15.00 -2.20 6.36
CA ASN A 204 15.63 -3.51 6.19
C ASN A 204 15.04 -4.58 7.12
N PHE A 205 14.57 -4.22 8.32
CA PHE A 205 13.91 -5.18 9.20
C PHE A 205 12.67 -5.82 8.54
N TYR A 206 11.83 -5.00 7.91
CA TYR A 206 10.63 -5.46 7.24
C TYR A 206 10.96 -6.18 5.92
N THR A 207 11.96 -5.68 5.19
CA THR A 207 12.47 -6.32 3.96
C THR A 207 13.02 -7.71 4.25
N ASP A 208 13.80 -7.90 5.32
CA ASP A 208 14.38 -9.19 5.69
C ASP A 208 13.27 -10.19 6.05
N CYS A 209 12.25 -9.74 6.79
CA CYS A 209 11.07 -10.56 7.07
C CYS A 209 10.33 -10.97 5.79
N PHE A 210 10.18 -10.03 4.84
CA PHE A 210 9.54 -10.28 3.56
C PHE A 210 10.33 -11.26 2.68
N ILE A 211 11.64 -11.06 2.52
CA ILE A 211 12.52 -11.93 1.74
C ILE A 211 12.56 -13.34 2.36
N LYS A 212 12.61 -13.44 3.69
CA LYS A 212 12.54 -14.74 4.38
C LYS A 212 11.24 -15.49 4.07
N ALA A 213 10.12 -14.78 3.99
CA ALA A 213 8.82 -15.38 3.62
C ALA A 213 8.72 -15.72 2.12
N PHE A 214 9.38 -14.96 1.25
CA PHE A 214 9.27 -15.09 -0.22
C PHE A 214 10.61 -15.13 -0.94
N PRO A 215 11.52 -16.09 -0.63
CA PRO A 215 12.89 -16.08 -1.14
C PRO A 215 12.97 -16.25 -2.67
N ALA A 216 11.93 -16.80 -3.30
CA ALA A 216 11.87 -16.98 -4.75
C ALA A 216 11.98 -15.66 -5.54
N ILE A 217 11.57 -14.53 -4.94
CA ILE A 217 11.66 -13.20 -5.58
C ILE A 217 13.11 -12.81 -5.91
N LEU A 218 14.10 -13.31 -5.16
CA LEU A 218 15.51 -13.04 -5.43
C LEU A 218 15.95 -13.66 -6.76
N ASN A 219 15.41 -14.82 -7.14
CA ASN A 219 15.70 -15.42 -8.44
C ASN A 219 15.09 -14.59 -9.58
N GLU A 220 13.87 -14.06 -9.38
CA GLU A 220 13.24 -13.15 -10.34
C GLU A 220 14.09 -11.89 -10.52
N ALA A 221 14.55 -11.29 -9.42
CA ALA A 221 15.40 -10.10 -9.44
C ALA A 221 16.75 -10.36 -10.14
N ALA A 222 17.42 -11.47 -9.81
CA ALA A 222 18.70 -11.87 -10.42
C ALA A 222 18.59 -12.05 -11.94
N SER A 223 17.43 -12.49 -12.44
CA SER A 223 17.19 -12.69 -13.87
C SER A 223 17.00 -11.40 -14.67
N GLN A 224 16.66 -10.28 -14.01
CA GLN A 224 16.30 -9.03 -14.68
C GLN A 224 17.38 -7.94 -14.61
N LEU A 225 18.22 -7.95 -13.57
CA LEU A 225 19.25 -6.94 -13.36
C LEU A 225 20.56 -7.59 -12.86
N THR A 226 21.62 -7.47 -13.65
CA THR A 226 22.88 -8.22 -13.42
C THR A 226 23.93 -7.46 -12.61
N TYR A 227 23.76 -6.15 -12.41
CA TYR A 227 24.79 -5.27 -11.82
C TYR A 227 24.53 -4.88 -10.36
N THR A 228 23.47 -5.42 -9.74
CA THR A 228 23.09 -5.10 -8.36
C THR A 228 22.66 -6.39 -7.66
N ALA A 229 22.98 -6.51 -6.37
CA ALA A 229 22.55 -7.65 -5.57
C ALA A 229 21.01 -7.76 -5.59
N PRO A 230 20.44 -8.95 -5.85
CA PRO A 230 18.99 -9.18 -5.84
C PRO A 230 18.28 -8.65 -4.59
N GLU A 231 18.92 -8.80 -3.43
CA GLU A 231 18.43 -8.34 -2.14
C GLU A 231 18.24 -6.83 -2.09
N ASN A 232 19.19 -6.07 -2.66
CA ASN A 232 19.10 -4.62 -2.72
C ASN A 232 17.99 -4.17 -3.67
N ILE A 233 17.84 -4.83 -4.82
CA ILE A 233 16.76 -4.53 -5.78
C ILE A 233 15.40 -4.77 -5.12
N VAL A 234 15.22 -5.94 -4.50
CA VAL A 234 13.99 -6.31 -3.82
C VAL A 234 13.72 -5.41 -2.63
N GLY A 235 14.74 -5.11 -1.83
CA GLY A 235 14.63 -4.23 -0.68
C GLY A 235 14.20 -2.82 -1.05
N SER A 236 14.84 -2.21 -2.05
CA SER A 236 14.45 -0.88 -2.52
C SER A 236 13.05 -0.87 -3.14
N CYS A 237 12.69 -1.91 -3.90
CA CYS A 237 11.35 -2.04 -4.48
C CYS A 237 10.27 -2.22 -3.40
N TYR A 238 10.51 -3.08 -2.40
CA TYR A 238 9.60 -3.30 -1.27
C TYR A 238 9.46 -2.05 -0.41
N SER A 239 10.57 -1.34 -0.15
CA SER A 239 10.57 -0.06 0.56
C SER A 239 9.69 0.97 -0.15
N LEU A 240 9.94 1.20 -1.43
CA LEU A 240 9.22 2.19 -2.22
C LEU A 240 7.72 1.86 -2.32
N ARG A 241 7.38 0.62 -2.69
CA ARG A 241 5.98 0.23 -2.94
C ARG A 241 5.18 0.02 -1.66
N CYS A 242 5.74 -0.72 -0.71
CA CYS A 242 5.00 -1.19 0.46
C CYS A 242 5.19 -0.28 1.68
N LEU A 243 6.40 0.18 1.96
CA LEU A 243 6.65 0.96 3.17
C LEU A 243 6.22 2.41 2.96
N GLU A 244 6.77 3.07 1.94
CA GLU A 244 6.49 4.48 1.66
C GLU A 244 5.16 4.64 0.91
N GLY A 245 5.05 4.04 -0.28
CA GLY A 245 3.91 4.19 -1.20
C GLY A 245 2.59 3.59 -0.71
N PHE A 246 2.63 2.70 0.28
CA PHE A 246 1.45 2.12 0.91
C PHE A 246 1.34 2.50 2.39
N ALA A 247 2.25 2.00 3.24
CA ALA A 247 2.06 2.09 4.69
C ALA A 247 2.10 3.55 5.19
N VAL A 248 3.10 4.33 4.77
CA VAL A 248 3.20 5.76 5.11
C VAL A 248 2.13 6.57 4.37
N PHE A 249 1.96 6.34 3.07
CA PHE A 249 1.03 7.11 2.25
C PHE A 249 -0.45 7.00 2.70
N PHE A 250 -0.85 5.85 3.25
CA PHE A 250 -2.16 5.63 3.86
C PHE A 250 -2.21 5.93 5.37
N GLY A 251 -1.15 6.49 5.95
CA GLY A 251 -1.09 6.91 7.35
C GLY A 251 -1.05 5.76 8.36
N LEU A 252 -0.68 4.55 7.92
CA LEU A 252 -0.58 3.37 8.78
C LEU A 252 0.74 3.33 9.56
N MET A 253 1.78 3.94 9.00
CA MET A 253 3.11 4.07 9.61
C MET A 253 3.55 5.54 9.55
N ASP A 254 4.15 6.03 10.63
CA ASP A 254 4.96 7.24 10.63
C ASP A 254 6.37 6.91 10.13
N ILE A 255 7.02 7.89 9.50
CA ILE A 255 8.38 7.82 8.99
C ILE A 255 9.23 8.93 9.64
N GLU A 256 10.44 8.60 10.06
CA GLU A 256 11.43 9.56 10.54
C GLU A 256 12.73 9.34 9.75
N TYR A 257 13.16 10.36 9.02
CA TYR A 257 14.40 10.33 8.26
C TYR A 257 15.60 10.61 9.18
N GLU A 258 16.68 9.87 8.97
CA GLU A 258 17.93 9.99 9.71
C GLU A 258 18.98 10.72 8.87
N GLY A 259 19.51 11.81 9.41
CA GLY A 259 20.55 12.60 8.76
C GLY A 259 20.02 13.54 7.66
N THR A 260 20.95 14.11 6.88
CA THR A 260 20.67 15.13 5.86
C THR A 260 20.95 14.66 4.44
N ASP A 261 21.43 13.43 4.25
CA ASP A 261 21.72 12.88 2.93
C ASP A 261 20.41 12.63 2.18
N THR A 262 20.25 13.25 1.02
CA THR A 262 19.05 13.14 0.19
C THR A 262 19.11 11.99 -0.81
N ILE A 263 20.28 11.38 -1.00
CA ILE A 263 20.53 10.33 -2.00
C ILE A 263 20.32 8.94 -1.39
N ASP A 264 20.85 8.69 -0.19
CA ASP A 264 20.63 7.45 0.57
C ASP A 264 19.94 7.76 1.89
N ARG A 265 18.68 8.22 1.78
CA ARG A 265 17.87 8.62 2.93
C ARG A 265 17.60 7.41 3.81
N LYS A 266 18.35 7.30 4.89
CA LYS A 266 18.04 6.39 5.98
C LYS A 266 16.78 6.88 6.66
N PHE A 267 15.92 5.94 7.03
CA PHE A 267 14.73 6.25 7.80
C PHE A 267 14.34 5.07 8.67
N LYS A 268 13.47 5.35 9.63
CA LYS A 268 12.83 4.36 10.48
C LYS A 268 11.32 4.58 10.45
N LEU A 269 10.58 3.51 10.73
CA LEU A 269 9.13 3.47 10.65
C LEU A 269 8.53 3.03 11.99
N LYS A 270 7.40 3.62 12.36
CA LYS A 270 6.62 3.23 13.53
C LYS A 270 5.14 3.24 13.20
N LYS A 271 4.41 2.22 13.65
CA LYS A 271 2.96 2.09 13.48
C LYS A 271 2.22 3.25 14.11
N THR A 272 1.23 3.79 13.39
CA THR A 272 0.30 4.78 13.91
C THR A 272 -0.90 4.10 14.59
N ALA A 273 -1.64 4.87 15.40
CA ALA A 273 -2.90 4.40 15.97
C ALA A 273 -3.98 4.10 14.91
N LEU A 274 -3.80 4.53 13.65
CA LEU A 274 -4.73 4.27 12.54
C LEU A 274 -4.62 2.82 12.06
N LEU A 275 -3.42 2.20 12.07
CA LEU A 275 -3.29 0.80 11.65
C LEU A 275 -4.22 -0.12 12.46
N ASP A 276 -4.21 0.01 13.79
CA ASP A 276 -5.02 -0.83 14.67
C ASP A 276 -6.53 -0.51 14.58
N GLU A 277 -6.92 0.63 14.00
CA GLU A 277 -8.33 0.87 13.66
C GLU A 277 -8.69 0.23 12.33
N VAL A 278 -7.83 0.38 11.32
CA VAL A 278 -8.10 -0.08 9.96
C VAL A 278 -8.09 -1.59 9.85
N VAL A 279 -7.17 -2.26 10.54
CA VAL A 279 -6.97 -3.71 10.45
C VAL A 279 -6.85 -4.36 11.82
N ASN A 280 -7.55 -5.47 12.00
CA ASN A 280 -7.45 -6.31 13.19
C ASN A 280 -7.07 -7.74 12.78
N PHE A 281 -6.07 -8.30 13.46
CA PHE A 281 -5.62 -9.69 13.28
C PHE A 281 -6.13 -10.55 14.44
N HIS A 282 -6.52 -11.79 14.15
CA HIS A 282 -7.24 -12.69 15.09
C HIS A 282 -6.47 -13.97 15.43
N PHE A 283 -5.14 -13.94 15.33
CA PHE A 283 -4.26 -15.09 15.58
C PHE A 283 -3.89 -15.25 17.06
#